data_AF-A0A835EMM1-F1
#
_entry.id   AF-A0A835EMM1-F1
#
_cell.length_a   1.000
_cell.length_b   1.000
_cell.length_c   1.000
_cell.angle_alpha   90.00
_cell.angle_beta   90.00
_cell.angle_gamma   90.00
#
_symmetry.space_group_name_H-M   'P 1'
#
loop_
_entity.id
_entity.type
_entity.pdbx_description
1 polymer ?
#
loop_
_entity_poly.entity_id
_entity_poly.type
_entity_poly.pdbx_seq_one_letter_code
_entity_poly.pdbx_strand_id
1 'polypeptide(L)' 'MPSSKKKGFDSLFALVSWQLWKERNARVFRGAESQPAELLRRIQKEGED' A
#
# COMPACT_ATOMS: atom_id res chain seq x y z
N MET A 1 26.48 4.86 4.12
CA MET A 1 25.26 5.69 4.31
C MET A 1 24.53 5.19 5.55
N PRO A 2 24.06 6.07 6.45
CA PRO A 2 23.45 5.63 7.70
C PRO A 2 22.19 4.80 7.39
N SER A 3 22.15 3.60 7.98
CA SER A 3 21.16 2.54 7.77
C SER A 3 19.72 2.95 8.12
N SER A 4 19.54 4.04 8.86
CA SER A 4 18.25 4.55 9.32
C SER A 4 17.33 5.03 8.19
N LYS A 5 17.89 5.53 7.08
CA LYS A 5 17.10 6.00 5.92
C LYS A 5 16.45 4.87 5.13
N LYS A 6 17.03 3.66 5.17
CA LYS A 6 16.50 2.49 4.45
C LYS A 6 15.26 1.93 5.12
N LYS A 7 15.21 1.94 6.46
CA LYS A 7 14.11 1.34 7.23
C LYS A 7 12.74 1.95 6.90
N GLY A 8 12.63 3.28 6.81
CA GLY A 8 11.38 3.94 6.45
C GLY A 8 10.94 3.64 5.01
N PHE A 9 11.91 3.56 4.09
CA PHE A 9 11.66 3.21 2.69
C PHE A 9 11.22 1.75 2.54
N ASP A 10 11.85 0.81 3.25
CA ASP A 10 11.51 -0.61 3.22
C ASP A 10 10.08 -0.84 3.75
N SER A 11 9.69 -0.15 4.83
CA SER A 11 8.32 -0.17 5.35
C SER A 11 7.31 0.42 4.37
N LEU A 12 7.63 1.56 3.75
CA LEU A 12 6.76 2.18 2.73
C LEU A 12 6.59 1.25 1.51
N PHE A 13 7.68 0.63 1.05
CA PHE A 13 7.65 -0.32 -0.06
C PHE A 13 6.79 -1.54 0.26
N ALA A 14 6.95 -2.10 1.47
CA ALA A 14 6.12 -3.19 1.95
C ALA A 14 4.63 -2.80 2.02
N LEU A 15 4.33 -1.61 2.55
CA LEU A 15 2.96 -1.08 2.62
C LEU A 15 2.32 -0.94 1.24
N VAL A 16 3.01 -0.30 0.30
CA VAL A 16 2.50 -0.12 -1.08
C VAL A 16 2.27 -1.47 -1.75
N SER A 17 3.22 -2.41 -1.62
CA SER A 17 3.10 -3.76 -2.17
C SER A 17 1.90 -4.51 -1.58
N TRP A 18 1.69 -4.38 -0.27
CA TRP A 18 0.58 -4.99 0.44
C TRP A 18 -0.78 -4.44 -0.01
N GLN A 19 -0.90 -3.12 -0.16
CA GLN A 19 -2.15 -2.49 -0.63
C GLN A 19 -2.49 -2.90 -2.08
N LEU A 20 -1.49 -2.97 -2.95
CA LEU A 20 -1.66 -3.46 -4.33
C LEU A 20 -2.12 -4.92 -4.37
N TRP A 21 -1.52 -5.77 -3.53
CA TRP A 21 -1.94 -7.16 -3.39
C TRP A 21 -3.39 -7.28 -2.91
N LYS A 22 -3.79 -6.51 -1.88
CA LYS A 22 -5.18 -6.47 -1.40
C LYS A 22 -6.17 -6.03 -2.48
N GLU A 23 -5.84 -4.98 -3.23
CA GLU A 23 -6.70 -4.47 -4.31
C GLU A 23 -6.88 -5.52 -5.42
N ARG A 24 -5.81 -6.21 -5.82
CA ARG A 24 -5.89 -7.29 -6.81
C ARG A 24 -6.76 -8.44 -6.32
N ASN A 25 -6.63 -8.84 -5.05
CA ASN A 25 -7.47 -9.89 -4.47
C ASN A 25 -8.93 -9.48 -4.39
N ALA A 26 -9.23 -8.23 -4.00
CA ALA A 26 -10.59 -7.72 -3.98
C ALA A 26 -11.22 -7.76 -5.39
N ARG A 27 -10.47 -7.35 -6.41
CA ARG A 27 -10.92 -7.38 -7.80
C ARG A 27 -11.18 -8.81 -8.29
N VAL A 28 -10.25 -9.73 -8.03
CA VAL A 28 -10.31 -11.11 -8.55
C VAL A 28 -11.33 -11.95 -7.80
N PHE A 29 -11.32 -11.92 -6.46
CA PHE A 29 -12.13 -12.82 -5.64
C PHE A 29 -13.45 -12.25 -5.18
N ARG A 30 -13.61 -10.92 -5.17
CA ARG A 30 -14.84 -10.25 -4.71
C ARG A 30 -15.53 -9.45 -5.80
N GLY A 31 -14.96 -9.37 -7.00
CA GLY A 31 -15.46 -8.50 -8.07
C GLY A 31 -15.50 -7.02 -7.68
N ALA A 32 -14.74 -6.63 -6.65
CA ALA A 32 -14.75 -5.27 -6.10
C ALA A 32 -13.51 -4.52 -6.57
N GLU A 33 -13.72 -3.52 -7.41
CA GLU A 33 -12.69 -2.60 -7.89
C GLU A 33 -12.84 -1.23 -7.21
N SER A 34 -11.74 -0.69 -6.72
CA SER A 34 -11.67 0.69 -6.27
C SER A 34 -11.02 1.59 -7.32
N GLN A 35 -11.36 2.88 -7.26
CA GLN A 35 -10.64 3.87 -8.04
C GLN A 35 -9.20 4.01 -7.53
N PRO A 36 -8.21 4.28 -8.39
CA PRO A 36 -6.82 4.47 -7.96
C PRO A 36 -6.64 5.51 -6.84
N ALA A 37 -7.45 6.57 -6.85
CA ALA A 37 -7.44 7.60 -5.81
C ALA A 37 -7.84 7.06 -4.42
N GLU A 38 -8.72 6.07 -4.36
CA GLU A 38 -9.12 5.40 -3.12
C GLU A 38 -8.00 4.52 -2.57
N LEU A 39 -7.29 3.80 -3.46
CA LEU A 39 -6.11 3.03 -3.07
C LEU A 39 -5.00 3.95 -2.52
N LEU A 40 -4.74 5.08 -3.18
CA LEU A 40 -3.76 6.07 -2.72
C LEU A 40 -4.14 6.66 -1.36
N ARG A 41 -5.42 7.00 -1.14
CA ARG A 41 -5.91 7.47 0.18
C ARG A 41 -5.71 6.43 1.26
N ARG A 42 -5.96 5.15 0.98
CA ARG A 42 -5.71 4.05 1.93
C ARG A 42 -4.22 3.90 2.27
N ILE A 43 -3.33 3.99 1.27
CA ILE A 43 -1.87 3.95 1.48
C ILE A 43 -1.42 5.12 2.37
N GLN A 44 -1.87 6.35 2.09
CA GLN A 44 -1.49 7.53 2.87
C GLN A 44 -1.94 7.41 4.31
N LYS A 45 -3.22 7.08 4.53
CA LYS A 45 -3.78 6.91 5.87
C LYS A 45 -3.02 5.86 6.69
N GLU A 46 -2.75 4.68 6.11
CA GLU A 46 -2.04 3.60 6.82
C GLU A 46 -0.55 3.91 7.03
N GLY A 47 0.03 4.85 6.29
CA GLY A 47 1.39 5.33 6.51
C GLY A 47 1.50 6.44 7.56
N GLU A 48 0.37 7.06 7.94
CA GLU A 48 0.28 8.09 8.98
C GLU A 48 -0.05 7.48 10.37
N ASP A 49 -0.67 6.30 10.41
CA ASP A 49 -0.98 5.50 11.61
C ASP A 49 0.28 4.83 12.22
#